data_AF-A0A9D7K6U1-F1
#
_entry.id   AF-A0A9D7K6U1-F1
#
_cell.length_a   1.000
_cell.length_b   1.000
_cell.length_c   1.000
_cell.angle_alpha   90.00
_cell.angle_beta   90.00
_cell.angle_gamma   90.00
#
_symmetry.space_group_name_H-M   'P 1'
#
loop_
_entity.id
_entity.type
_entity.pdbx_description
1 polymer ?
#
loop_
_entity_poly.entity_id
_entity_poly.type
_entity_poly.pdbx_seq_one_letter_code
_entity_poly.pdbx_strand_id
1 'polypeptide(L)'
;MEPSQQKKSSYKINANIRTVDVLKLDDNSLAILLENFKKESGLFGVIGYASALEALCKYCDKFPDKIGKTKINSMISISESLPSEAKQKLSKHFGLPVVARYSNVENGILGQHRRDNTEEFELNHASYYFEIMHIDRDEVLPDGEIGRIIITDLYNFAMPMIRYDTGDIGSITKSNISGHRVLTQLEGRKLDLLYNTQNNLFRLFWYTKTCGNIKK
;
A
#
# COMPACT_ATOMS: atom_id res chain seq x y z
N MET A 1 18.74 35.34 -17.65
CA MET A 1 19.73 34.39 -17.10
C MET A 1 18.94 33.22 -16.55
N GLU A 2 18.97 32.08 -17.26
CA GLU A 2 18.33 30.85 -16.80
C GLU A 2 19.06 30.26 -15.59
N PRO A 3 18.36 29.66 -14.62
CA PRO A 3 18.98 28.77 -13.65
C PRO A 3 19.15 27.38 -14.27
N SER A 4 20.41 27.10 -14.61
CA SER A 4 21.07 25.80 -14.79
C SER A 4 20.26 24.53 -14.47
N GLN A 5 19.94 23.79 -15.53
CA GLN A 5 19.83 22.33 -15.47
C GLN A 5 21.19 21.71 -15.06
N GLN A 6 21.13 20.48 -14.52
CA GLN A 6 22.23 19.55 -14.24
C GLN A 6 22.92 19.64 -12.87
N LYS A 7 22.33 18.92 -11.91
CA LYS A 7 23.03 17.93 -11.07
C LYS A 7 22.02 16.83 -10.69
N LYS A 8 21.66 15.96 -11.64
CA LYS A 8 21.00 14.68 -11.31
C LYS A 8 22.05 13.83 -10.59
N SER A 9 21.97 13.85 -9.27
CA SER A 9 22.90 13.25 -8.31
C SER A 9 23.33 11.82 -8.68
N SER A 10 24.64 11.58 -8.68
CA SER A 10 25.33 10.29 -8.91
C SER A 10 24.87 9.16 -7.97
N TYR A 11 24.14 9.47 -6.90
CA TYR A 11 23.58 8.49 -5.96
C TYR A 11 22.59 7.51 -6.59
N LYS A 12 21.79 7.93 -7.60
CA LYS A 12 20.76 7.05 -8.19
C LYS A 12 21.35 5.89 -9.01
N ILE A 13 22.56 6.05 -9.54
CA ILE A 13 23.19 5.05 -10.41
C ILE A 13 23.72 3.84 -9.61
N ASN A 14 24.06 4.03 -8.32
CA ASN A 14 24.61 2.96 -7.47
C ASN A 14 23.56 2.17 -6.67
N ALA A 15 22.30 2.59 -6.65
CA ALA A 15 21.28 1.97 -5.80
C ALA A 15 20.52 0.80 -6.46
N ASN A 16 20.77 0.49 -7.74
CA ASN A 16 19.98 -0.47 -8.54
C ASN A 16 18.45 -0.21 -8.44
N ILE A 17 18.06 1.07 -8.31
CA ILE A 17 16.67 1.51 -8.25
C ILE A 17 16.37 2.31 -9.52
N ARG A 18 15.33 1.89 -10.25
CA ARG A 18 14.82 2.59 -11.43
C ARG A 18 13.47 3.21 -11.10
N THR A 19 13.40 4.53 -11.15
CA THR A 19 12.15 5.26 -10.92
C THR A 19 11.37 5.39 -12.23
N VAL A 20 10.08 5.06 -12.17
CA VAL A 20 9.14 5.20 -13.30
C VAL A 20 8.20 6.35 -12.99
N ASP A 21 7.97 7.23 -13.96
CA ASP A 21 6.97 8.29 -13.85
C ASP A 21 5.57 7.69 -13.95
N VAL A 22 4.71 8.01 -12.97
CA VAL A 22 3.35 7.49 -12.85
C VAL A 22 2.29 8.54 -13.22
N LEU A 23 2.68 9.76 -13.60
CA LEU A 23 1.75 10.82 -14.01
C LEU A 23 1.07 10.51 -15.35
N LYS A 24 1.71 9.68 -16.20
CA LYS A 24 1.17 9.24 -17.49
C LYS A 24 1.25 7.73 -17.60
N LEU A 25 0.13 7.08 -17.32
CA LEU A 25 -0.04 5.61 -17.44
C LEU A 25 -1.01 5.28 -18.57
N ASP A 26 -0.73 5.82 -19.76
CA ASP A 26 -1.43 5.42 -20.98
C ASP A 26 -0.91 4.08 -21.53
N ASP A 27 -1.64 3.51 -22.49
CA ASP A 27 -1.31 2.21 -23.09
C ASP A 27 0.11 2.15 -23.68
N ASN A 28 0.62 3.27 -24.23
CA ASN A 28 1.96 3.31 -24.80
C ASN A 28 3.04 3.27 -23.71
N SER A 29 2.85 4.06 -22.66
CA SER A 29 3.77 4.14 -21.53
C SER A 29 3.82 2.80 -20.76
N LEU A 30 2.68 2.14 -20.59
CA LEU A 30 2.59 0.81 -19.98
C LEU A 30 3.19 -0.29 -20.86
N ALA A 31 3.05 -0.19 -22.19
CA ALA A 31 3.72 -1.09 -23.12
C ALA A 31 5.25 -1.00 -22.98
N ILE A 32 5.79 0.23 -22.94
CA ILE A 32 7.23 0.48 -22.77
C ILE A 32 7.70 -0.06 -21.41
N LEU A 33 6.91 0.13 -20.34
CA LEU A 33 7.22 -0.38 -19.02
C LEU A 33 7.33 -1.92 -19.00
N LEU A 34 6.38 -2.63 -19.61
CA LEU A 34 6.43 -4.09 -19.73
C LEU A 34 7.61 -4.57 -20.58
N GLU A 35 7.93 -3.88 -21.68
CA GLU A 35 9.13 -4.20 -22.47
C GLU A 35 10.42 -4.01 -21.67
N ASN A 36 10.49 -3.00 -20.81
CA ASN A 36 11.62 -2.83 -19.90
C ASN A 36 11.70 -3.98 -18.89
N PHE A 37 10.58 -4.41 -18.32
CA PHE A 37 10.55 -5.57 -17.41
C PHE A 37 11.08 -6.86 -18.05
N LYS A 38 10.84 -7.07 -19.35
CA LYS A 38 11.36 -8.23 -20.10
C LYS A 38 12.87 -8.15 -20.35
N LYS A 39 13.41 -6.94 -20.48
CA LYS A 39 14.84 -6.68 -20.75
C LYS A 39 15.72 -6.82 -19.52
N GLU A 40 15.14 -6.84 -18.32
CA GLU A 40 15.91 -7.02 -17.09
C GLU A 40 16.62 -8.38 -17.08
N SER A 41 17.93 -8.35 -16.84
CA SER A 41 18.78 -9.55 -16.83
C SER A 41 18.69 -10.33 -15.51
N GLY A 42 18.43 -9.64 -14.40
CA GLY A 42 18.35 -10.21 -13.05
C GLY A 42 16.93 -10.23 -12.47
N LEU A 43 16.76 -10.93 -11.35
CA LEU A 43 15.53 -10.84 -10.56
C LEU A 43 15.39 -9.45 -9.96
N PHE A 44 14.18 -8.89 -10.00
CA PHE A 44 13.89 -7.57 -9.45
C PHE A 44 12.49 -7.51 -8.84
N GLY A 45 12.31 -6.55 -7.92
CA GLY A 45 11.02 -6.26 -7.31
C GLY A 45 10.43 -4.96 -7.86
N VAL A 46 9.10 -4.85 -7.82
CA VAL A 46 8.37 -3.62 -8.16
C VAL A 46 7.73 -3.07 -6.91
N ILE A 47 7.93 -1.79 -6.63
CA ILE A 47 7.20 -1.05 -5.61
C ILE A 47 6.45 0.07 -6.33
N GLY A 48 5.14 0.15 -6.14
CA GLY A 48 4.31 1.12 -6.85
C GLY A 48 3.07 1.52 -6.07
N TYR A 49 2.55 2.70 -6.40
CA TYR A 49 1.24 3.14 -5.93
C TYR A 49 0.15 2.15 -6.33
N ALA A 50 -0.86 1.98 -5.48
CA ALA A 50 -2.00 1.11 -5.79
C ALA A 50 -2.66 1.46 -7.14
N SER A 51 -2.88 2.75 -7.38
CA SER A 51 -3.40 3.29 -8.65
C SER A 51 -2.55 2.93 -9.87
N ALA A 52 -1.22 2.97 -9.73
CA ALA A 52 -0.31 2.61 -10.82
C ALA A 52 -0.31 1.10 -11.13
N LEU A 53 -0.35 0.27 -10.08
CA LEU A 53 -0.47 -1.17 -10.23
C LEU A 53 -1.84 -1.57 -10.81
N GLU A 54 -2.91 -0.87 -10.44
CA GLU A 54 -4.24 -1.08 -11.02
C GLU A 54 -4.27 -0.69 -12.51
N ALA A 55 -3.63 0.41 -12.91
CA ALA A 55 -3.49 0.78 -14.32
C ALA A 55 -2.73 -0.29 -15.12
N LEU A 56 -1.63 -0.80 -14.56
CA LEU A 56 -0.89 -1.93 -15.14
C LEU A 56 -1.77 -3.18 -15.27
N CYS A 57 -2.56 -3.49 -14.23
CA CYS A 57 -3.50 -4.61 -14.24
C CYS A 57 -4.51 -4.49 -15.39
N LYS A 58 -5.13 -3.31 -15.55
CA LYS A 58 -6.10 -3.04 -16.62
C LYS A 58 -5.46 -3.17 -18.01
N TYR A 59 -4.23 -2.72 -18.16
CA TYR A 59 -3.48 -2.89 -19.40
C TYR A 59 -3.18 -4.38 -19.70
N CYS A 60 -2.75 -5.14 -18.69
CA CYS A 60 -2.52 -6.59 -18.82
C CYS A 60 -3.81 -7.35 -19.16
N ASP A 61 -4.95 -6.96 -18.60
CA ASP A 61 -6.27 -7.52 -18.96
C ASP A 61 -6.61 -7.25 -20.42
N LYS A 62 -6.31 -6.04 -20.92
CA LYS A 62 -6.57 -5.62 -22.30
C LYS A 62 -5.65 -6.30 -23.31
N PHE A 63 -4.40 -6.57 -22.94
CA PHE A 63 -3.36 -7.11 -23.82
C PHE A 63 -2.56 -8.24 -23.17
N PRO A 64 -3.18 -9.40 -22.88
CA PRO A 64 -2.53 -10.50 -22.15
C PRO A 64 -1.27 -11.02 -22.85
N ASP A 65 -1.25 -11.05 -24.19
CA ASP A 65 -0.10 -11.52 -24.98
C ASP A 65 1.13 -10.60 -24.84
N LYS A 66 0.96 -9.37 -24.34
CA LYS A 66 2.05 -8.40 -24.15
C LYS A 66 2.79 -8.58 -22.84
N ILE A 67 2.29 -9.36 -21.88
CA ILE A 67 2.94 -9.54 -20.56
C ILE A 67 4.29 -10.24 -20.75
N GLY A 68 4.31 -11.37 -21.48
CA GLY A 68 5.50 -12.18 -21.72
C GLY A 68 6.18 -12.70 -20.45
N LYS A 69 7.35 -13.32 -20.60
CA LYS A 69 8.15 -13.80 -19.47
C LYS A 69 8.94 -12.64 -18.86
N THR A 70 8.74 -12.37 -17.59
CA THR A 70 9.49 -11.36 -16.83
C THR A 70 10.34 -12.00 -15.73
N LYS A 71 11.26 -11.22 -15.16
CA LYS A 71 12.10 -11.61 -14.01
C LYS A 71 11.61 -11.00 -12.69
N ILE A 72 10.36 -10.53 -12.65
CA ILE A 72 9.77 -9.95 -11.46
C ILE A 72 9.63 -11.02 -10.40
N ASN A 73 10.13 -10.77 -9.18
CA ASN A 73 10.06 -11.71 -8.06
C ASN A 73 9.08 -11.29 -6.96
N SER A 74 8.69 -10.01 -6.96
CA SER A 74 7.82 -9.41 -5.96
C SER A 74 7.19 -8.13 -6.50
N MET A 75 5.95 -7.87 -6.08
CA MET A 75 5.27 -6.60 -6.28
C MET A 75 4.70 -6.13 -4.95
N ILE A 76 4.99 -4.88 -4.59
CA ILE A 76 4.55 -4.27 -3.34
C ILE A 76 3.73 -3.01 -3.66
N SER A 77 2.46 -2.99 -3.26
CA SER A 77 1.63 -1.79 -3.33
C SER A 77 1.87 -0.90 -2.10
N ILE A 78 1.94 0.41 -2.33
CA ILE A 78 2.13 1.42 -1.28
C ILE A 78 1.09 2.56 -1.39
N SER A 79 1.06 3.39 -0.34
CA SER A 79 0.28 4.63 -0.19
C SER A 79 -1.23 4.49 -0.07
N GLU A 80 -1.83 3.57 -0.80
CA GLU A 80 -3.27 3.34 -0.83
C GLU A 80 -3.58 1.83 -0.85
N SER A 81 -4.81 1.48 -0.51
CA SER A 81 -5.29 0.10 -0.57
C SER A 81 -5.47 -0.33 -2.02
N LEU A 82 -4.69 -1.32 -2.47
CA LEU A 82 -4.90 -1.98 -3.76
C LEU A 82 -6.17 -2.84 -3.72
N PRO A 83 -7.15 -2.64 -4.61
CA PRO A 83 -8.35 -3.46 -4.62
C PRO A 83 -8.02 -4.95 -4.76
N SER A 84 -8.69 -5.81 -3.98
CA SER A 84 -8.41 -7.26 -3.95
C SER A 84 -8.51 -7.92 -5.33
N GLU A 85 -9.42 -7.45 -6.19
CA GLU A 85 -9.53 -7.92 -7.57
C GLU A 85 -8.27 -7.62 -8.40
N ALA A 86 -7.76 -6.39 -8.33
CA ALA A 86 -6.55 -6.00 -9.03
C ALA A 86 -5.33 -6.77 -8.50
N LYS A 87 -5.24 -6.96 -7.18
CA LYS A 87 -4.20 -7.79 -6.52
C LYS A 87 -4.21 -9.22 -7.07
N GLN A 88 -5.38 -9.87 -7.11
CA GLN A 88 -5.53 -11.24 -7.62
C GLN A 88 -5.19 -11.35 -9.11
N LYS A 89 -5.66 -10.41 -9.93
CA LYS A 89 -5.39 -10.39 -11.39
C LYS A 89 -3.90 -10.19 -11.68
N LEU A 90 -3.25 -9.23 -11.05
CA LEU A 90 -1.80 -9.05 -11.16
C LEU A 90 -1.05 -10.32 -10.70
N SER A 91 -1.50 -10.93 -9.61
CA SER A 91 -0.86 -12.15 -9.10
C SER A 91 -0.95 -13.29 -10.12
N LYS A 92 -2.08 -13.40 -10.83
CA LYS A 92 -2.28 -14.35 -11.93
C LYS A 92 -1.43 -14.00 -13.16
N HIS A 93 -1.40 -12.74 -13.57
CA HIS A 93 -0.66 -12.25 -14.73
C HIS A 93 0.84 -12.49 -14.62
N PHE A 94 1.41 -12.28 -13.44
CA PHE A 94 2.86 -12.39 -13.21
C PHE A 94 3.27 -13.67 -12.47
N GLY A 95 2.31 -14.51 -12.05
CA GLY A 95 2.58 -15.78 -11.35
C GLY A 95 3.28 -15.61 -10.01
N LEU A 96 3.02 -14.51 -9.30
CA LEU A 96 3.67 -14.16 -8.03
C LEU A 96 2.67 -13.50 -7.07
N PRO A 97 2.87 -13.57 -5.75
CA PRO A 97 2.02 -12.85 -4.80
C PRO A 97 2.30 -11.35 -4.88
N VAL A 98 1.25 -10.55 -5.03
CA VAL A 98 1.29 -9.10 -4.84
C VAL A 98 0.97 -8.80 -3.39
N VAL A 99 1.82 -8.04 -2.70
CA VAL A 99 1.68 -7.71 -1.27
C VAL A 99 1.44 -6.22 -1.09
N ALA A 100 0.80 -5.82 0.00
CA ALA A 100 0.66 -4.40 0.37
C ALA A 100 1.57 -4.07 1.55
N ARG A 101 1.96 -2.80 1.64
CA ARG A 101 2.76 -2.26 2.75
C ARG A 101 2.04 -1.07 3.37
N TYR A 102 1.94 -1.11 4.70
CA TYR A 102 1.50 0.00 5.52
C TYR A 102 2.72 0.77 6.04
N SER A 103 2.77 2.07 5.77
CA SER A 103 3.90 2.94 6.10
C SER A 103 3.48 4.40 6.08
N ASN A 104 4.19 5.23 6.83
CA ASN A 104 4.09 6.68 6.77
C ASN A 104 5.49 7.31 6.67
N VAL A 105 5.56 8.63 6.52
CA VAL A 105 6.85 9.33 6.35
C VAL A 105 7.57 9.47 7.69
N GLU A 106 6.79 9.61 8.76
CA GLU A 106 7.23 9.93 10.11
C GLU A 106 7.91 8.74 10.80
N ASN A 107 7.42 7.53 10.56
CA ASN A 107 7.90 6.31 11.19
C ASN A 107 8.54 5.35 10.18
N GLY A 108 8.17 5.39 8.89
CA GLY A 108 8.67 4.44 7.90
C GLY A 108 7.76 3.21 7.76
N ILE A 109 8.33 2.00 7.72
CA ILE A 109 7.57 0.76 7.46
C ILE A 109 6.92 0.26 8.75
N LEU A 110 5.60 0.32 8.80
CA LEU A 110 4.79 -0.06 9.97
C LEU A 110 4.30 -1.50 9.90
N GLY A 111 3.97 -1.97 8.70
CA GLY A 111 3.61 -3.37 8.47
C GLY A 111 3.57 -3.77 7.00
N GLN A 112 3.52 -5.07 6.74
CA GLN A 112 3.48 -5.60 5.37
C GLN A 112 2.67 -6.90 5.31
N HIS A 113 1.94 -7.11 4.21
CA HIS A 113 1.33 -8.40 3.95
C HIS A 113 2.38 -9.52 3.87
N ARG A 114 1.99 -10.70 4.34
CA ARG A 114 2.75 -11.94 4.10
C ARG A 114 2.58 -12.41 2.65
N ARG A 115 3.46 -13.32 2.23
CA ARG A 115 3.40 -13.94 0.88
C ARG A 115 2.39 -15.08 0.77
N ASP A 116 1.68 -15.38 1.85
CA ASP A 116 0.67 -16.44 1.97
C ASP A 116 -0.73 -16.05 1.44
N ASN A 117 -0.83 -14.88 0.79
CA ASN A 117 -2.06 -14.28 0.26
C ASN A 117 -3.09 -13.85 1.32
N THR A 118 -2.69 -13.78 2.60
CA THR A 118 -3.52 -13.10 3.60
C THR A 118 -3.60 -11.59 3.31
N GLU A 119 -4.66 -10.96 3.81
CA GLU A 119 -4.84 -9.50 3.83
C GLU A 119 -4.43 -8.90 5.20
N GLU A 120 -3.76 -9.70 6.04
CA GLU A 120 -3.22 -9.26 7.32
C GLU A 120 -1.89 -8.54 7.08
N PHE A 121 -1.69 -7.38 7.68
CA PHE A 121 -0.36 -6.79 7.76
C PHE A 121 0.36 -7.34 8.99
N GLU A 122 1.49 -8.01 8.77
CA GLU A 122 2.46 -8.29 9.83
C GLU A 122 3.05 -6.96 10.27
N LEU A 123 2.79 -6.58 11.53
CA LEU A 123 3.23 -5.33 12.11
C LEU A 123 4.69 -5.43 12.59
N ASN A 124 5.44 -4.34 12.44
CA ASN A 124 6.82 -4.24 12.91
C ASN A 124 6.88 -3.98 14.42
N HIS A 125 6.61 -5.00 15.22
CA HIS A 125 6.66 -4.94 16.69
C HIS A 125 8.08 -4.74 17.26
N ALA A 126 9.12 -4.93 16.45
CA ALA A 126 10.49 -4.73 16.89
C ALA A 126 10.84 -3.24 17.00
N SER A 127 10.23 -2.40 16.17
CA SER A 127 10.49 -0.95 16.14
C SER A 127 9.37 -0.11 16.73
N TYR A 128 8.15 -0.64 16.79
CA TYR A 128 6.97 0.14 17.19
C TYR A 128 6.07 -0.62 18.17
N TYR A 129 5.50 0.14 19.10
CA TYR A 129 4.36 -0.30 19.88
C TYR A 129 3.07 0.28 19.29
N PHE A 130 2.06 -0.57 19.11
CA PHE A 130 0.80 -0.22 18.45
C PHE A 130 -0.38 -0.28 19.41
N GLU A 131 -1.20 0.77 19.42
CA GLU A 131 -2.45 0.86 20.14
C GLU A 131 -3.58 1.17 19.15
N ILE A 132 -4.78 0.61 19.41
CA ILE A 132 -6.00 1.05 18.75
C ILE A 132 -6.78 1.86 19.76
N MET A 133 -7.06 3.12 19.43
CA MET A 133 -7.77 4.04 20.31
C MET A 133 -9.15 4.38 19.79
N HIS A 134 -10.07 4.70 20.69
CA HIS A 134 -11.39 5.18 20.31
C HIS A 134 -11.27 6.40 19.37
N ILE A 135 -12.17 6.48 18.39
CA ILE A 135 -12.11 7.50 17.32
C ILE A 135 -12.15 8.91 17.91
N ASP A 136 -12.99 9.13 18.92
CA ASP A 136 -13.24 10.45 19.51
C ASP A 136 -12.90 10.55 21.01
N ARG A 137 -12.35 9.49 21.60
CA ARG A 137 -12.00 9.45 23.04
C ARG A 137 -10.56 8.97 23.21
N ASP A 138 -9.92 9.38 24.29
CA ASP A 138 -8.57 8.92 24.66
C ASP A 138 -8.64 7.61 25.46
N GLU A 139 -9.26 6.60 24.86
CA GLU A 139 -9.46 5.26 25.44
C GLU A 139 -8.89 4.20 24.50
N VAL A 140 -8.11 3.25 25.04
CA VAL A 140 -7.63 2.09 24.28
C VAL A 140 -8.77 1.11 24.07
N LEU A 141 -8.94 0.64 22.84
CA LEU A 141 -9.95 -0.36 22.50
C LEU A 141 -9.40 -1.79 22.58
N PRO A 142 -10.25 -2.79 22.88
CA PRO A 142 -9.91 -4.20 22.75
C PRO A 142 -9.46 -4.58 21.33
N ASP A 143 -8.65 -5.63 21.22
CA ASP A 143 -8.28 -6.21 19.93
C ASP A 143 -9.54 -6.60 19.12
N GLY A 144 -9.55 -6.25 17.83
CA GLY A 144 -10.65 -6.49 16.89
C GLY A 144 -11.60 -5.30 16.72
N GLU A 145 -11.61 -4.35 17.65
CA GLU A 145 -12.39 -3.12 17.48
C GLU A 145 -11.69 -2.14 16.53
N ILE A 146 -12.49 -1.36 15.80
CA ILE A 146 -12.00 -0.36 14.85
C ILE A 146 -11.79 0.97 15.58
N GLY A 147 -10.61 1.55 15.42
CA GLY A 147 -10.25 2.82 16.03
C GLY A 147 -9.09 3.52 15.32
N ARG A 148 -8.57 4.58 15.94
CA ARG A 148 -7.36 5.28 15.51
C ARG A 148 -6.14 4.42 15.77
N ILE A 149 -5.23 4.36 14.80
CA ILE A 149 -3.95 3.68 14.95
C ILE A 149 -2.97 4.64 15.62
N ILE A 150 -2.53 4.30 16.83
CA ILE A 150 -1.57 5.09 17.60
C ILE A 150 -0.26 4.30 17.70
N ILE A 151 0.86 5.02 17.56
CA ILE A 151 2.19 4.42 17.47
C ILE A 151 3.14 5.07 18.47
N THR A 152 3.91 4.23 19.17
CA THR A 152 5.11 4.66 19.89
C THR A 152 6.34 4.06 19.24
N ASP A 153 7.26 4.92 18.81
CA ASP A 153 8.54 4.56 18.20
C ASP A 153 9.56 4.16 19.28
N LEU A 154 10.07 2.93 19.17
CA LEU A 154 11.01 2.33 20.11
C LEU A 154 12.43 2.25 19.53
N TYR A 155 12.64 2.70 18.28
CA TYR A 155 13.90 2.52 17.56
C TYR A 155 14.55 3.85 17.15
N ASN A 156 13.76 4.87 16.82
CA ASN A 156 14.29 6.15 16.38
C ASN A 156 14.78 7.01 17.56
N PHE A 157 16.08 6.95 17.86
CA PHE A 157 16.71 7.75 18.91
C PHE A 157 16.86 9.24 18.57
N ALA A 158 16.81 9.61 17.29
CA ALA A 158 17.00 11.01 16.88
C ALA A 158 15.72 11.83 17.08
N MET A 159 14.57 11.25 16.75
CA MET A 159 13.25 11.88 16.92
C MET A 159 12.20 10.81 17.29
N PRO A 160 12.17 10.36 18.56
CA PRO A 160 11.21 9.36 19.00
C PRO A 160 9.80 9.96 19.04
N MET A 161 8.86 9.28 18.39
CA MET A 161 7.44 9.62 18.41
C MET A 161 6.75 8.80 19.50
N ILE A 162 6.14 9.43 20.50
CA ILE A 162 5.47 8.75 21.62
C ILE A 162 3.97 8.97 21.54
N ARG A 163 3.18 7.88 21.53
CA ARG A 163 1.73 7.88 21.33
C ARG A 163 1.28 8.80 20.18
N TYR A 164 1.98 8.72 19.05
CA TYR A 164 1.71 9.48 17.85
C TYR A 164 0.45 8.97 17.17
N ASP A 165 -0.50 9.87 16.93
CA ASP A 165 -1.69 9.60 16.15
C ASP A 165 -1.35 9.67 14.66
N THR A 166 -1.42 8.52 13.98
CA THR A 166 -1.13 8.47 12.54
C THR A 166 -2.20 9.18 11.72
N GLY A 167 -3.39 9.41 12.29
CA GLY A 167 -4.57 9.85 11.58
C GLY A 167 -5.23 8.76 10.74
N ASP A 168 -4.75 7.51 10.82
CA ASP A 168 -5.31 6.36 10.14
C ASP A 168 -6.27 5.58 11.04
N ILE A 169 -7.21 4.87 10.42
CA ILE A 169 -8.24 4.08 11.08
C ILE A 169 -8.07 2.61 10.73
N GLY A 170 -8.11 1.75 11.74
CA GLY A 170 -7.95 0.32 11.55
C GLY A 170 -8.23 -0.50 12.80
N SER A 171 -8.00 -1.81 12.69
CA SER A 171 -8.15 -2.75 13.80
C SER A 171 -7.01 -3.77 13.83
N ILE A 172 -6.58 -4.10 15.04
CA ILE A 172 -5.51 -5.08 15.30
C ILE A 172 -6.10 -6.29 16.02
N THR A 173 -5.72 -7.48 15.59
CA THR A 173 -6.07 -8.74 16.27
C THR A 173 -4.85 -9.64 16.36
N LYS A 174 -4.94 -10.71 17.15
CA LYS A 174 -3.96 -11.78 17.14
C LYS A 174 -4.15 -12.66 15.90
N SER A 175 -3.12 -12.80 15.07
CA SER A 175 -3.13 -13.70 13.92
C SER A 175 -3.15 -15.15 14.37
N ASN A 176 -4.02 -15.96 13.76
CA ASN A 176 -4.05 -17.41 13.98
C ASN A 176 -2.86 -18.12 13.33
N ILE A 177 -2.13 -17.45 12.43
CA ILE A 177 -1.01 -18.01 11.67
C ILE A 177 0.31 -17.74 12.37
N SER A 178 0.63 -16.45 12.63
CA SER A 178 1.89 -16.09 13.28
C SER A 178 1.82 -16.09 14.81
N GLY A 179 0.61 -16.00 15.39
CA GLY A 179 0.43 -15.79 16.83
C GLY A 179 0.75 -14.37 17.31
N HIS A 180 1.21 -13.48 16.42
CA HIS A 180 1.49 -12.08 16.72
C HIS A 180 0.28 -11.18 16.44
N ARG A 181 0.29 -9.96 16.99
CA ARG A 181 -0.71 -8.93 16.67
C ARG A 181 -0.51 -8.47 15.23
N VAL A 182 -1.57 -8.41 14.45
CA VAL A 182 -1.56 -8.00 13.04
C VAL A 182 -2.64 -6.97 12.80
N LEU A 183 -2.40 -6.05 11.86
CA LEU A 183 -3.45 -5.14 11.41
C LEU A 183 -4.32 -5.90 10.42
N THR A 184 -5.60 -6.06 10.75
CA THR A 184 -6.57 -6.81 9.95
C THR A 184 -7.48 -5.93 9.10
N GLN A 185 -7.66 -4.67 9.51
CA GLN A 185 -8.43 -3.68 8.76
C GLN A 185 -7.67 -2.35 8.73
N LEU A 186 -7.63 -1.72 7.55
CA LEU A 186 -7.11 -0.38 7.33
C LEU A 186 -8.14 0.36 6.47
N GLU A 187 -8.92 1.23 7.09
CA GLU A 187 -10.07 1.92 6.49
C GLU A 187 -9.68 3.26 5.84
N GLY A 188 -8.42 3.68 5.98
CA GLY A 188 -7.90 4.95 5.46
C GLY A 188 -7.79 6.02 6.55
N ARG A 189 -7.89 7.29 6.15
CA ARG A 189 -7.71 8.43 7.06
C ARG A 189 -8.99 8.74 7.84
N LYS A 190 -8.86 9.20 9.08
CA LYS A 190 -9.98 9.70 9.91
C LYS A 190 -10.79 10.77 9.17
N LEU A 191 -10.13 11.64 8.40
CA LEU A 191 -10.78 12.72 7.64
C LEU A 191 -11.65 12.22 6.48
N ASP A 192 -11.42 10.99 6.00
CA ASP A 192 -12.14 10.40 4.87
C ASP A 192 -13.36 9.57 5.33
N LEU A 193 -13.61 9.51 6.65
CA LEU A 193 -14.75 8.79 7.21
C LEU A 193 -16.06 9.52 6.90
N LEU A 194 -17.00 8.82 6.28
CA LEU A 194 -18.37 9.28 6.13
C LEU A 194 -19.24 8.66 7.22
N TYR A 195 -20.21 9.42 7.71
CA TYR A 195 -21.20 8.93 8.67
C TYR A 195 -22.59 9.05 8.04
N ASN A 196 -23.44 8.06 8.29
CA ASN A 196 -24.84 8.20 7.91
C ASN A 196 -25.59 9.13 8.89
N THR A 197 -26.86 9.43 8.61
CA THR A 197 -27.70 10.30 9.45
C THR A 197 -27.99 9.74 10.85
N GLN A 198 -27.66 8.46 11.09
CA GLN A 198 -27.75 7.80 12.40
C GLN A 198 -26.40 7.74 13.12
N ASN A 199 -25.39 8.46 12.61
CA ASN A 199 -24.03 8.51 13.14
C ASN A 199 -23.27 7.17 13.11
N ASN A 200 -23.71 6.23 12.27
CA ASN A 200 -22.99 4.99 12.03
C ASN A 200 -21.92 5.22 10.96
N LEU A 201 -20.73 4.66 11.17
CA LEU A 201 -19.63 4.77 10.23
C LEU A 201 -19.99 4.12 8.89
N PHE A 202 -19.86 4.90 7.82
CA PHE A 202 -20.13 4.53 6.44
C PHE A 202 -18.80 4.36 5.69
N ARG A 203 -18.46 3.12 5.35
CA ARG A 203 -17.17 2.79 4.71
C ARG A 203 -17.12 3.29 3.26
N LEU A 204 -16.19 4.21 2.95
CA LEU A 204 -16.09 4.90 1.65
C LEU A 204 -15.93 3.96 0.45
N PHE A 205 -15.27 2.80 0.64
CA PHE A 205 -15.09 1.78 -0.40
C PHE A 205 -16.42 1.25 -0.98
N TRP A 206 -17.50 1.29 -0.20
CA TRP A 206 -18.83 0.85 -0.65
C TRP A 206 -19.54 1.91 -1.50
N TYR A 207 -19.29 3.19 -1.22
CA TYR A 207 -19.90 4.30 -1.94
C TYR A 207 -19.45 4.38 -3.40
N THR A 208 -18.16 4.23 -3.66
CA THR A 208 -17.63 4.29 -5.04
C THR A 208 -18.13 3.14 -5.91
N LYS A 209 -18.32 1.93 -5.34
CA LYS A 209 -18.92 0.80 -6.05
C LYS A 209 -20.43 0.92 -6.28
N THR A 210 -21.18 1.51 -5.34
CA THR A 210 -22.63 1.65 -5.48
C THR A 210 -23.03 2.82 -6.37
N CYS A 211 -22.36 3.97 -6.25
CA CYS A 211 -22.62 5.13 -7.11
C CYS A 211 -22.01 5.00 -8.51
N GLY A 212 -20.97 4.19 -8.71
CA GLY A 212 -20.40 3.90 -10.03
C GLY A 212 -21.34 3.12 -10.97
N ASN A 213 -22.39 2.49 -10.44
CA ASN A 213 -23.42 1.77 -11.21
C ASN A 213 -24.66 2.62 -11.51
N ILE A 214 -24.68 3.90 -11.10
CA ILE A 214 -25.72 4.83 -11.53
C ILE A 214 -25.35 5.28 -12.94
N LYS A 215 -25.78 4.48 -13.93
CA LYS A 215 -25.84 4.93 -15.33
C LYS A 215 -26.62 6.25 -15.35
N LYS A 216 -25.99 7.31 -15.87
CA LYS A 216 -26.73 8.49 -16.32
C LYS A 216 -27.73 8.09 -17.40
#